data_AF-A0AAN8H7N5-F1
#
_entry.id   AF-A0AAN8H7N5-F1
#
_cell.length_a   1.000
_cell.length_b   1.000
_cell.length_c   1.000
_cell.angle_alpha   90.00
_cell.angle_beta   90.00
_cell.angle_gamma   90.00
#
_symmetry.space_group_name_H-M   'P 1'
#
loop_
_entity.id
_entity.type
_entity.pdbx_description
1 polymer ?
#
loop_
_entity_poly.entity_id
_entity_poly.type
_entity_poly.pdbx_seq_one_letter_code
_entity_poly.pdbx_strand_id
1 'polypeptide(L)'
;MSCISAALSALSLYNMSTEDDKFSRGKSVRCGLIFNVGKFFRWMVDGRIAVRIHEHAAIYLAACIESLFREVYARVLRSALLERDNGIPKFTVETLDQAVNTDAEIWGSLQPWQHLICGKNASGEL
;
A
#
# COMPACT_ATOMS: atom_id res chain seq x y z
N MET A 1 5.63 -9.52 3.10
CA MET A 1 5.18 -8.11 3.18
C MET A 1 6.00 -7.39 4.27
N SER A 2 6.81 -6.37 3.95
CA SER A 2 7.70 -5.71 4.95
C SER A 2 7.51 -4.19 4.96
N CYS A 3 6.31 -3.74 5.36
CA CYS A 3 5.94 -2.32 5.37
C CYS A 3 6.85 -1.48 6.29
N ILE A 4 7.29 -2.06 7.42
CA ILE A 4 8.21 -1.40 8.37
C ILE A 4 9.54 -1.09 7.69
N SER A 5 10.12 -2.05 6.96
CA SER A 5 11.38 -1.83 6.24
C SER A 5 11.24 -0.77 5.14
N ALA A 6 10.12 -0.76 4.41
CA ALA A 6 9.83 0.26 3.41
C ALA A 6 9.73 1.66 4.04
N ALA A 7 9.02 1.76 5.16
CA ALA A 7 8.88 3.03 5.88
C ALA A 7 10.19 3.54 6.48
N LEU A 8 11.00 2.66 7.08
CA LEU A 8 12.32 3.02 7.60
C LEU A 8 13.26 3.46 6.48
N SER A 9 13.23 2.79 5.33
CA SER A 9 14.02 3.18 4.14
C SER A 9 13.61 4.56 3.63
N ALA A 10 12.31 4.80 3.48
CA ALA A 10 11.77 6.09 3.02
C ALA A 10 12.12 7.23 3.97
N LEU A 11 12.01 7.00 5.28
CA LEU A 11 12.36 7.99 6.30
C LEU A 11 13.87 8.26 6.33
N SER A 12 14.70 7.23 6.13
CA SER A 12 16.15 7.39 6.05
C SER A 12 16.54 8.27 4.87
N LEU A 13 15.94 8.07 3.69
CA LEU A 13 16.14 8.94 2.52
C LEU A 13 15.68 10.38 2.78
N TYR A 14 14.54 10.54 3.45
CA TYR A 14 14.03 11.86 3.81
C TYR A 14 14.95 12.61 4.77
N ASN A 15 15.56 11.91 5.73
CA ASN A 15 16.49 12.50 6.70
C ASN A 15 17.86 12.81 6.09
N MET A 16 18.29 12.05 5.08
CA MET A 16 19.56 12.26 4.38
C MET A 16 19.48 13.33 3.28
N SER A 17 18.29 13.82 2.94
CA SER A 17 18.17 14.92 1.95
C SER A 17 18.58 16.24 2.57
N THR A 18 19.46 16.95 1.87
CA THR A 18 20.10 18.18 2.35
C THR A 18 19.12 19.36 2.38
N GLU A 19 19.52 20.48 2.98
CA GLU A 19 18.65 21.66 3.07
C GLU A 19 18.29 22.23 1.69
N ASP A 20 19.19 22.13 0.72
CA ASP A 20 18.95 22.51 -0.67
C ASP A 20 17.87 21.63 -1.33
N ASP A 21 17.81 20.34 -0.97
CA ASP A 21 16.77 19.42 -1.44
C ASP A 21 15.39 19.76 -0.85
N LYS A 22 15.33 20.34 0.37
CA LYS A 22 14.06 20.67 1.04
C LYS A 22 13.21 21.66 0.24
N PHE A 23 13.86 22.59 -0.44
CA PHE A 23 13.20 23.65 -1.21
C PHE A 23 13.10 23.34 -2.72
N SER A 24 13.98 22.49 -3.23
CA SER A 24 14.01 22.13 -4.66
C SER A 24 13.21 20.88 -5.02
N ARG A 25 12.96 19.96 -4.06
CA ARG A 25 12.32 18.66 -4.33
C ARG A 25 11.13 18.40 -3.41
N GLY A 26 10.05 17.89 -4.00
CA GLY A 26 8.84 17.51 -3.26
C GLY A 26 9.09 16.39 -2.25
N LYS A 27 8.30 16.37 -1.16
CA LYS A 27 8.47 15.40 -0.05
C LYS A 27 8.52 13.94 -0.50
N SER A 28 7.63 13.53 -1.41
CA SER A 28 7.61 12.15 -1.95
C SER A 28 8.91 11.76 -2.65
N VAL A 29 9.45 12.66 -3.47
CA VAL A 29 10.68 12.42 -4.23
C VAL A 29 11.86 12.23 -3.28
N ARG A 30 11.92 13.02 -2.20
CA ARG A 30 12.93 12.89 -1.14
C ARG A 30 12.82 11.59 -0.34
N CYS A 31 11.64 11.00 -0.29
CA CYS A 31 11.39 9.71 0.35
C CYS A 31 11.56 8.51 -0.61
N GLY A 32 11.80 8.75 -1.90
CA GLY A 32 11.81 7.69 -2.92
C GLY A 32 10.44 7.03 -3.16
N LEU A 33 9.35 7.75 -2.87
CA LEU A 33 7.97 7.25 -2.99
C LEU A 33 7.30 7.81 -4.23
N ILE A 34 6.46 6.98 -4.86
CA ILE A 34 5.54 7.40 -5.92
C ILE A 34 4.30 8.06 -5.32
N PHE A 35 3.84 7.56 -4.18
CA PHE A 35 2.67 8.05 -3.46
C PHE A 35 2.93 9.46 -2.90
N ASN A 36 1.89 10.30 -2.94
CA ASN A 36 2.01 11.72 -2.57
C ASN A 36 1.93 11.91 -1.05
N VAL A 37 3.07 12.04 -0.38
CA VAL A 37 3.20 12.23 1.07
C VAL A 37 2.40 13.45 1.56
N GLY A 38 2.36 14.53 0.78
CA GLY A 38 1.61 15.73 1.12
C GLY A 38 0.09 15.51 1.15
N LYS A 39 -0.44 14.71 0.22
CA LYS A 39 -1.85 14.32 0.22
C LYS A 39 -2.19 13.42 1.40
N PHE A 40 -1.31 12.47 1.75
CA PHE A 40 -1.46 11.67 2.97
C PHE A 40 -1.48 12.56 4.22
N PHE A 41 -0.53 13.49 4.34
CA PHE A 41 -0.50 14.44 5.46
C PHE A 41 -1.78 15.27 5.53
N ARG A 42 -2.22 15.84 4.40
CA ARG A 42 -3.46 16.62 4.33
C ARG A 42 -4.68 15.79 4.74
N TRP A 43 -4.79 14.57 4.22
CA TRP A 43 -5.87 13.64 4.60
C TRP A 43 -5.89 13.35 6.10
N MET A 44 -4.72 13.19 6.75
CA MET A 44 -4.66 13.00 8.21
C MET A 44 -5.16 14.22 8.99
N VAL A 45 -4.82 15.42 8.53
CA VAL A 45 -5.23 16.67 9.16
C VAL A 45 -6.72 16.89 9.00
N ASP A 46 -7.22 16.77 7.77
CA ASP A 46 -8.63 16.98 7.44
C ASP A 46 -9.52 15.92 8.12
N GLY A 47 -9.04 14.68 8.21
CA GLY A 47 -9.69 13.58 8.92
C GLY A 47 -9.56 13.64 10.45
N ARG A 48 -8.83 14.62 11.00
CA ARG A 48 -8.61 14.82 12.45
C ARG A 48 -8.16 13.55 13.19
N ILE A 49 -7.27 12.77 12.59
CA ILE A 49 -6.83 11.48 13.13
C ILE A 49 -6.05 11.65 14.44
N ALA A 50 -5.43 12.81 14.65
CA ALA A 50 -4.79 13.21 15.90
C ALA A 50 -4.80 14.75 16.07
N VAL A 51 -4.58 15.24 17.30
CA VAL A 51 -4.50 16.67 17.62
C VAL A 51 -3.32 17.34 16.91
N ARG A 52 -2.20 16.61 16.76
CA ARG A 52 -1.00 17.04 16.02
C ARG A 52 -0.47 15.87 15.21
N ILE A 53 -0.10 16.15 13.96
CA ILE A 53 0.41 15.14 13.02
C ILE A 53 1.81 15.56 12.60
N HIS A 54 2.78 14.69 12.84
CA HIS A 54 4.16 14.91 12.39
C HIS A 54 4.30 14.48 10.93
N GLU A 55 5.16 15.16 10.16
CA GLU A 55 5.36 14.79 8.76
C GLU A 55 5.96 13.38 8.59
N HIS A 56 6.77 12.93 9.55
CA HIS A 56 7.29 11.55 9.57
C HIS A 56 6.16 10.51 9.64
N ALA A 57 5.05 10.81 10.33
CA ALA A 57 3.89 9.92 10.36
C ALA A 57 3.27 9.79 8.96
N ALA A 58 3.24 10.90 8.20
CA ALA A 58 2.76 10.88 6.83
C ALA A 58 3.67 10.12 5.87
N ILE A 59 4.99 10.25 6.04
CA ILE A 59 5.97 9.47 5.28
C ILE A 59 5.81 7.98 5.59
N TYR A 60 5.71 7.63 6.89
CA TYR A 60 5.58 6.25 7.34
C TYR A 60 4.32 5.59 6.77
N LEU A 61 3.17 6.26 6.86
CA LEU A 61 1.92 5.74 6.30
C LEU A 61 1.99 5.62 4.77
N ALA A 62 2.45 6.66 4.07
CA ALA A 62 2.54 6.64 2.61
C ALA A 62 3.44 5.49 2.11
N ALA A 63 4.59 5.28 2.76
CA ALA A 63 5.52 4.19 2.43
C ALA A 63 4.92 2.81 2.72
N CYS A 64 4.24 2.64 3.86
CA CYS A 64 3.58 1.39 4.20
C CYS A 64 2.48 1.05 3.19
N ILE A 65 1.63 2.02 2.85
CA ILE A 65 0.53 1.81 1.90
C ILE A 65 1.07 1.56 0.49
N GLU A 66 2.12 2.27 0.06
CA GLU A 66 2.75 2.02 -1.24
C GLU A 66 3.35 0.60 -1.30
N SER A 67 4.03 0.16 -0.24
CA SER A 67 4.58 -1.20 -0.14
C SER A 67 3.48 -2.27 -0.15
N LEU A 68 2.39 -2.03 0.58
CA LEU A 68 1.22 -2.91 0.61
C LEU A 68 0.58 -3.01 -0.79
N PHE A 69 0.36 -1.85 -1.43
CA PHE A 69 -0.21 -1.79 -2.78
C PHE A 69 0.66 -2.55 -3.79
N ARG A 70 1.99 -2.36 -3.74
CA ARG A 70 2.93 -3.05 -4.62
C ARG A 70 2.88 -4.58 -4.43
N GLU A 71 2.78 -5.06 -3.20
CA GLU A 71 2.67 -6.49 -2.89
C GLU A 71 1.34 -7.08 -3.40
N VAL A 72 0.22 -6.41 -3.12
CA VAL A 72 -1.11 -6.84 -3.61
C VAL A 72 -1.12 -6.85 -5.15
N TYR A 73 -0.66 -5.78 -5.78
CA TYR A 73 -0.58 -5.69 -7.24
C TYR A 73 0.26 -6.81 -7.85
N ALA A 74 1.41 -7.14 -7.26
CA ALA A 74 2.25 -8.25 -7.71
C ALA A 74 1.56 -9.62 -7.56
N ARG A 75 0.77 -9.82 -6.49
CA ARG A 75 -0.05 -11.04 -6.30
C ARG A 75 -1.15 -11.14 -7.35
N VAL A 76 -1.86 -10.06 -7.64
CA VAL A 76 -2.89 -10.02 -8.70
C VAL A 76 -2.30 -10.33 -10.07
N LEU A 77 -1.18 -9.71 -10.41
CA LEU A 77 -0.51 -10.00 -11.69
C LEU A 77 -0.08 -11.46 -11.79
N ARG A 78 0.43 -12.06 -10.71
CA ARG A 78 0.78 -13.49 -10.70
C ARG A 78 -0.43 -14.39 -10.94
N SER A 79 -1.57 -14.10 -10.31
CA SER A 79 -2.82 -14.83 -10.55
C SER A 79 -3.31 -14.68 -11.99
N ALA A 80 -3.26 -13.46 -12.56
CA ALA A 80 -3.65 -13.19 -13.93
C ALA A 80 -2.73 -13.83 -15.00
N LEU A 81 -1.48 -14.17 -14.65
CA LEU A 81 -0.55 -14.89 -15.53
C LEU A 81 -0.88 -16.39 -15.66
N LEU A 82 -1.58 -16.98 -14.69
CA LEU A 82 -1.98 -18.39 -14.71
C LEU A 82 -3.16 -18.64 -15.67
N GLU A 83 -4.03 -17.64 -15.85
CA GLU A 83 -5.22 -17.66 -16.73
C GLU A 83 -4.88 -17.25 -18.19
N ARG A 84 -3.73 -17.68 -18.70
CA ARG A 84 -3.20 -17.27 -20.02
C ARG A 84 -4.00 -17.86 -21.17
N ASP A 85 -5.06 -17.15 -21.57
CA ASP A 85 -5.55 -17.17 -22.95
C ASP A 85 -4.89 -16.01 -23.73
N ASN A 86 -3.78 -16.31 -24.42
CA ASN A 86 -3.16 -15.57 -25.53
C ASN A 86 -2.97 -14.02 -25.46
N GLY A 87 -2.91 -13.38 -24.28
CA GLY A 87 -2.76 -11.92 -24.18
C GLY A 87 -1.91 -11.37 -23.03
N ILE A 88 -1.58 -10.08 -23.13
CA ILE A 88 -0.97 -9.25 -22.07
C ILE A 88 -1.83 -9.40 -20.80
N PRO A 89 -1.26 -9.68 -19.62
CA PRO A 89 -2.04 -9.84 -18.39
C PRO A 89 -2.79 -8.54 -18.10
N LYS A 90 -4.13 -8.60 -18.12
CA LYS A 90 -4.97 -7.44 -17.82
C LYS A 90 -5.21 -7.40 -16.32
N PHE A 91 -4.93 -6.26 -15.70
CA PHE A 91 -5.36 -5.99 -14.34
C PHE A 91 -6.84 -5.62 -14.37
N THR A 92 -7.69 -6.51 -13.89
CA THR A 92 -9.15 -6.34 -13.86
C THR A 92 -9.68 -6.54 -12.44
N VAL A 93 -10.95 -6.19 -12.21
CA VAL A 93 -11.57 -6.37 -10.88
C VAL A 93 -11.69 -7.85 -10.54
N GLU A 94 -11.95 -8.70 -11.53
CA GLU A 94 -12.11 -10.14 -11.36
C GLU A 94 -10.79 -10.81 -10.96
N THR A 95 -9.69 -10.42 -11.61
CA THR A 95 -8.36 -10.94 -11.27
C THR A 95 -7.89 -10.46 -9.89
N LEU A 96 -8.25 -9.24 -9.50
CA LEU A 96 -8.03 -8.75 -8.14
C LEU A 96 -8.83 -9.55 -7.13
N ASP A 97 -10.13 -9.73 -7.36
CA ASP A 97 -11.01 -10.49 -6.46
C ASP A 97 -10.51 -11.93 -6.30
N GLN A 98 -10.20 -12.61 -7.40
CA GLN A 98 -9.64 -13.97 -7.37
C GLN A 98 -8.34 -14.04 -6.56
N ALA A 99 -7.41 -13.11 -6.77
CA ALA A 99 -6.15 -13.10 -6.03
C ALA A 99 -6.36 -12.87 -4.53
N VAL A 100 -7.28 -12.00 -4.16
CA VAL A 100 -7.63 -11.72 -2.76
C VAL A 100 -8.27 -12.94 -2.09
N ASN A 101 -9.22 -13.60 -2.75
CA ASN A 101 -9.91 -14.82 -2.27
C ASN A 101 -8.98 -16.04 -2.13
N THR A 102 -7.86 -16.07 -2.86
CA THR A 102 -6.93 -17.22 -2.86
C THR A 102 -5.83 -17.08 -1.82
N ASP A 103 -5.61 -15.88 -1.28
CA ASP A 103 -4.45 -15.56 -0.46
C ASP A 103 -4.85 -15.04 0.93
N ALA A 104 -4.61 -15.91 1.93
CA ALA A 104 -4.92 -15.70 3.34
C ALA A 104 -4.35 -14.41 3.92
N GLU A 105 -3.14 -14.04 3.51
CA GLU A 105 -2.42 -12.93 4.12
C GLU A 105 -3.02 -11.58 3.71
N ILE A 106 -3.53 -11.47 2.47
CA ILE A 106 -4.14 -10.24 1.96
C ILE A 106 -5.64 -10.19 2.20
N TRP A 107 -6.32 -11.33 2.27
CA TRP A 107 -7.76 -11.42 2.51
C TRP A 107 -8.20 -10.64 3.74
N GLY A 108 -7.58 -10.93 4.89
CA GLY A 108 -7.93 -10.27 6.16
C GLY A 108 -7.67 -8.76 6.16
N SER A 109 -6.69 -8.30 5.37
CA SER A 109 -6.31 -6.89 5.30
C SER A 109 -7.22 -6.07 4.38
N LEU A 110 -7.75 -6.69 3.32
CA LEU A 110 -8.53 -6.02 2.27
C LEU A 110 -10.04 -6.17 2.45
N GLN A 111 -10.49 -7.02 3.38
CA GLN A 111 -11.90 -7.21 3.66
C GLN A 111 -12.27 -6.74 5.09
N PRO A 112 -12.45 -5.42 5.28
CA PRO A 112 -13.01 -4.90 6.52
C PRO A 112 -14.33 -5.60 6.83
N TRP A 113 -14.45 -6.15 8.05
CA TRP A 113 -15.66 -6.77 8.59
C TRP A 113 -16.09 -8.12 7.98
N GLN A 114 -15.57 -8.56 6.83
CA GLN A 114 -16.01 -9.83 6.23
C GLN A 114 -15.46 -11.07 6.97
N HIS A 115 -14.33 -10.95 7.66
CA HIS A 115 -13.84 -12.02 8.55
C HIS A 115 -14.76 -12.27 9.78
N LEU A 116 -15.70 -11.37 10.06
CA LEU A 116 -16.71 -11.52 11.14
C LEU A 116 -18.02 -12.12 10.63
N ILE A 117 -18.20 -12.24 9.32
CA ILE A 117 -19.39 -12.81 8.69
C ILE A 117 -19.09 -14.28 8.42
N CYS A 118 -19.91 -15.19 8.94
CA CYS A 118 -19.67 -16.62 8.85
C CYS A 118 -19.94 -17.11 7.42
N GLY A 119 -18.90 -17.13 6.57
CA GLY A 119 -18.90 -17.83 5.29
C GLY A 119 -17.96 -17.24 4.22
N LYS A 120 -16.79 -17.88 4.09
CA LYS A 120 -15.87 -17.92 2.91
C LYS A 120 -15.00 -16.66 2.68
N ASN A 121 -13.76 -16.72 2.16
CA ASN A 121 -12.70 -17.74 2.06
C ASN A 121 -11.36 -16.99 1.97
N ALA A 122 -10.33 -17.53 2.64
CA ALA A 122 -8.90 -17.48 2.32
C ALA A 122 -8.10 -18.29 3.37
N SER A 123 -8.59 -19.33 4.06
CA SER A 123 -9.33 -20.48 3.58
C SER A 123 -10.21 -21.06 4.70
N GLY A 124 -11.04 -20.22 5.35
CA GLY A 124 -12.08 -20.69 6.28
C GLY A 124 -13.38 -21.04 5.55
N GLU A 125 -13.44 -22.27 5.03
CA GLU A 125 -14.58 -22.97 4.37
C GLU A 125 -15.95 -22.82 5.06
N LEU A 126 -17.11 -23.16 4.47
CA LEU A 126 -17.45 -24.05 3.32
C LEU A 126 -17.58 -23.35 1.98
#